data_AF-A0A917MLA1-F1
#
_entry.id   AF-A0A917MLA1-F1
#
_cell.length_a   1.000
_cell.length_b   1.000
_cell.length_c   1.000
_cell.angle_alpha   90.00
_cell.angle_beta   90.00
_cell.angle_gamma   90.00
#
_symmetry.space_group_name_H-M   'P 1'
#
loop_
_entity.id
_entity.type
_entity.pdbx_description
1 polymer ?
#
loop_
_entity_poly.entity_id
_entity_poly.type
_entity_poly.pdbx_seq_one_letter_code
_entity_poly.pdbx_strand_id
1 'polypeptide(L)'
;MTDGSRTLPPEALDAWSRAAAERLGLDPAEVPIALILDLARDVAHGVARPAAPLTAFLAGLAAGRAGGTPADVERAVADVVSLAKTWETGR
;
A
#
# COMPACT_ATOMS: atom_id res chain seq x y z
N MET A 1 6.14 28.96 -5.39
CA MET A 1 5.12 27.88 -5.45
C MET A 1 5.25 27.05 -4.20
N THR A 2 4.50 27.40 -3.16
CA THR A 2 4.36 26.57 -1.95
C THR A 2 3.34 25.48 -2.28
N ASP A 3 3.80 24.33 -2.76
CA ASP A 3 2.93 23.15 -2.79
C ASP A 3 2.87 22.60 -1.36
N GLY A 4 1.98 23.18 -0.57
CA GLY A 4 1.64 22.66 0.74
C GLY A 4 1.11 21.25 0.55
N SER A 5 1.76 20.29 1.20
CA SER A 5 1.34 18.89 1.32
C SER A 5 -0.18 18.79 1.30
N ARG A 6 -0.76 18.43 0.15
CA ARG A 6 -2.19 18.12 0.03
C ARG A 6 -2.40 16.72 0.59
N THR A 7 -2.26 16.60 1.89
CA THR A 7 -2.75 15.42 2.62
C THR A 7 -4.26 15.50 2.53
N LEU A 8 -4.87 14.55 1.83
CA LEU A 8 -6.33 14.42 1.78
C LEU A 8 -6.83 14.13 3.21
N PRO A 9 -7.95 14.75 3.65
CA PRO A 9 -8.61 14.29 4.87
C PRO A 9 -9.12 12.85 4.65
N PRO A 10 -9.32 12.05 5.72
CA PRO A 10 -9.68 10.63 5.62
C PRO A 10 -10.86 10.36 4.68
N GLU A 11 -11.92 11.18 4.74
CA GLU A 11 -13.10 11.06 3.89
C GLU A 11 -12.80 11.29 2.40
N ALA A 12 -11.82 12.15 2.08
CA ALA A 12 -11.41 12.39 0.71
C ALA A 12 -10.53 11.25 0.17
N LEU A 13 -9.80 10.55 1.05
CA LEU A 13 -9.07 9.34 0.70
C LEU A 13 -10.03 8.18 0.40
N ASP A 14 -11.10 8.02 1.18
CA ASP A 14 -12.14 7.02 0.94
C ASP A 14 -12.87 7.26 -0.39
N ALA A 15 -13.27 8.51 -0.63
CA ALA A 15 -13.92 8.90 -1.89
C ALA A 15 -12.99 8.70 -3.09
N TRP A 16 -11.72 9.09 -2.98
CA TRP A 16 -10.71 8.87 -4.02
C TRP A 16 -10.50 7.38 -4.29
N SER A 17 -10.32 6.57 -3.25
CA SER A 17 -10.03 5.15 -3.37
C SER A 17 -11.20 4.41 -4.04
N ARG A 18 -12.43 4.77 -3.70
CA ARG A 18 -13.64 4.27 -4.37
C ARG A 18 -13.66 4.64 -5.86
N ALA A 19 -13.46 5.91 -6.18
CA ALA A 19 -13.46 6.37 -7.58
C ALA A 19 -12.34 5.71 -8.41
N ALA A 20 -11.16 5.51 -7.81
CA ALA A 20 -10.05 4.82 -8.44
C ALA A 20 -10.34 3.34 -8.67
N ALA A 21 -10.90 2.64 -7.69
CA ALA A 21 -11.31 1.24 -7.80
C ALA A 21 -12.35 1.05 -8.92
N GLU A 22 -13.41 1.87 -8.92
CA GLU A 22 -14.44 1.86 -9.96
C GLU A 22 -13.84 2.09 -11.35
N ARG A 23 -12.94 3.07 -11.49
CA ARG A 23 -12.25 3.39 -12.75
C ARG A 23 -11.42 2.21 -13.28
N LEU A 24 -10.88 1.40 -12.38
CA LEU A 24 -10.07 0.22 -12.69
C LEU A 24 -10.88 -1.08 -12.80
N GLY A 25 -12.20 -1.02 -12.59
CA GLY A 25 -13.08 -2.19 -12.62
C GLY A 25 -12.91 -3.12 -11.42
N LEU A 26 -12.49 -2.58 -10.27
CA LEU A 26 -12.34 -3.28 -9.00
C LEU A 26 -13.56 -3.04 -8.12
N ASP A 27 -13.97 -4.04 -7.34
CA ASP A 27 -14.93 -3.83 -6.25
C ASP A 27 -14.23 -3.05 -5.12
N PRO A 28 -14.67 -1.83 -4.76
CA PRO A 28 -14.09 -1.06 -3.66
C PRO A 28 -14.09 -1.81 -2.32
N ALA A 29 -15.02 -2.75 -2.10
CA ALA A 29 -15.07 -3.56 -0.89
C ALA A 29 -13.96 -4.62 -0.83
N GLU A 30 -13.38 -4.99 -1.97
CA GLU A 30 -12.27 -5.96 -2.07
C GLU A 30 -10.89 -5.28 -2.01
N VAL A 31 -10.83 -3.94 -2.04
CA VAL A 31 -9.57 -3.19 -1.94
C VAL A 31 -9.19 -3.01 -0.47
N PRO A 32 -8.09 -3.61 0.02
CA PRO A 32 -7.72 -3.54 1.44
C PRO A 32 -6.98 -2.23 1.74
N ILE A 33 -7.70 -1.10 1.69
CA ILE A 33 -7.12 0.26 1.81
C ILE A 33 -6.29 0.40 3.09
N ALA A 34 -6.85 0.04 4.25
CA ALA A 34 -6.16 0.17 5.53
C ALA A 34 -4.82 -0.60 5.55
N LEU A 35 -4.82 -1.84 5.08
CA LEU A 35 -3.63 -2.68 4.99
C LEU A 35 -2.54 -2.05 4.12
N ILE A 36 -2.91 -1.48 2.97
CA ILE A 36 -1.97 -0.83 2.04
C ILE A 36 -1.39 0.44 2.66
N LEU A 37 -2.20 1.23 3.37
CA LEU A 37 -1.75 2.45 4.05
C LEU A 37 -0.82 2.13 5.22
N ASP A 38 -1.11 1.06 5.97
CA ASP A 38 -0.25 0.59 7.05
C ASP A 38 1.09 0.05 6.51
N LEU A 39 1.07 -0.71 5.41
CA LEU A 39 2.28 -1.10 4.70
C LEU A 39 3.12 0.12 4.30
N ALA A 40 2.49 1.13 3.68
CA ALA A 40 3.18 2.33 3.26
C ALA A 40 3.79 3.09 4.45
N ARG A 41 3.08 3.16 5.59
CA ARG A 41 3.56 3.74 6.85
C ARG A 41 4.79 3.00 7.36
N ASP A 42 4.71 1.68 7.51
CA ASP A 42 5.79 0.86 8.06
C ASP A 42 7.06 0.96 7.21
N VAL A 43 6.92 0.88 5.89
CA VAL A 43 8.05 0.99 4.95
C VAL A 43 8.64 2.41 4.94
N ALA A 44 7.81 3.44 5.02
CA ALA A 44 8.28 4.83 5.05
C ALA A 44 9.11 5.12 6.30
N HIS A 45 8.76 4.51 7.44
CA HIS A 45 9.48 4.66 8.70
C HIS A 45 10.73 3.78 8.76
N GLY A 46 10.64 2.50 8.37
CA GLY A 46 11.74 1.56 8.57
C GLY A 46 12.73 1.38 7.43
N VAL A 47 12.36 1.78 6.22
CA VAL A 47 13.26 1.69 5.06
C VAL A 47 13.68 3.09 4.62
N ALA A 48 12.74 3.81 4.00
CA ALA A 48 12.84 5.20 3.59
C ALA A 48 11.49 5.66 3.01
N ARG A 49 11.17 6.96 3.14
CA ARG A 49 9.92 7.52 2.57
C ARG A 49 9.70 7.20 1.08
N PRO A 50 10.71 7.25 0.18
CA PRO A 50 10.51 6.88 -1.22
C PRO A 50 10.25 5.39 -1.47
N ALA A 51 10.54 4.51 -0.51
CA ALA A 51 10.32 3.07 -0.65
C ALA A 51 8.84 2.68 -0.53
N ALA A 52 8.01 3.48 0.15
CA ALA A 52 6.60 3.19 0.36
C ALA A 52 5.80 2.94 -0.95
N PRO A 53 5.79 3.84 -1.95
CA PRO A 53 5.06 3.59 -3.21
C PRO A 53 5.65 2.43 -4.01
N LEU A 54 6.97 2.24 -3.98
CA LEU A 54 7.63 1.11 -4.65
C LEU A 54 7.18 -0.22 -4.04
N THR A 55 7.18 -0.34 -2.72
CA THR A 55 6.79 -1.57 -2.03
C THR A 55 5.30 -1.89 -2.22
N ALA A 56 4.43 -0.88 -2.19
CA ALA A 56 3.01 -1.08 -2.48
C ALA A 56 2.78 -1.65 -3.90
N PHE A 57 3.50 -1.13 -4.90
CA PHE A 57 3.45 -1.66 -6.26
C PHE A 57 3.95 -3.11 -6.34
N LEU A 58 5.07 -3.43 -5.69
CA LEU A 58 5.64 -4.78 -5.69
C LEU A 58 4.72 -5.79 -5.01
N ALA A 59 4.12 -5.44 -3.87
CA ALA A 59 3.17 -6.29 -3.18
C ALA A 59 1.95 -6.59 -4.06
N GLY A 60 1.37 -5.57 -4.70
CA GLY A 60 0.25 -5.74 -5.64
C GLY A 60 0.62 -6.59 -6.86
N LEU A 61 1.80 -6.37 -7.45
CA LEU A 61 2.28 -7.16 -8.58
C LEU A 61 2.51 -8.63 -8.22
N ALA A 62 3.06 -8.91 -7.03
CA ALA A 62 3.26 -10.27 -6.54
C ALA A 62 1.92 -10.97 -6.28
N ALA A 63 1.00 -10.30 -5.58
CA ALA A 63 -0.34 -10.83 -5.30
C ALA A 63 -1.12 -11.14 -6.58
N GLY A 64 -1.10 -10.23 -7.56
CA GLY A 64 -1.75 -10.43 -8.86
C GLY A 64 -1.18 -11.61 -9.64
N ARG A 65 0.13 -11.89 -9.52
CA ARG A 65 0.77 -13.07 -10.12
C ARG A 65 0.43 -14.38 -9.39
N ALA A 66 0.07 -14.31 -8.11
CA ALA A 66 -0.26 -15.47 -7.30
C ALA A 66 -1.74 -15.91 -7.42
N GLY A 67 -2.58 -15.12 -8.08
CA GLY A 67 -4.00 -15.40 -8.27
C GLY A 67 -4.90 -14.22 -7.95
N GLY A 68 -4.37 -13.18 -7.28
CA GLY A 68 -5.09 -11.95 -6.97
C GLY A 68 -6.15 -12.11 -5.89
N THR A 69 -6.12 -13.19 -5.10
CA THR A 69 -7.07 -13.37 -3.99
C THR A 69 -6.71 -12.46 -2.81
N PRO A 70 -7.66 -12.15 -1.90
CA PRO A 70 -7.34 -11.41 -0.67
C PRO A 70 -6.19 -12.04 0.14
N ALA A 71 -6.14 -13.38 0.19
CA ALA A 71 -5.08 -14.11 0.87
C ALA A 71 -3.70 -13.93 0.19
N ASP A 72 -3.66 -13.75 -1.14
CA ASP A 72 -2.41 -13.47 -1.85
C ASP A 72 -1.91 -12.05 -1.56
N VAL A 73 -2.82 -11.09 -1.40
CA VAL A 73 -2.48 -9.72 -0.97
C VAL A 73 -1.93 -9.73 0.46
N GLU A 74 -2.63 -10.37 1.38
CA GLU A 74 -2.19 -10.50 2.77
C GLU A 74 -0.80 -11.14 2.87
N ARG A 75 -0.57 -12.23 2.13
CA ARG A 75 0.75 -12.89 2.09
C ARG A 75 1.83 -11.96 1.56
N ALA A 76 1.59 -11.31 0.41
CA ALA A 76 2.57 -10.41 -0.19
C ALA A 76 2.90 -9.21 0.72
N VAL A 77 1.90 -8.65 1.40
CA VAL A 77 2.09 -7.57 2.38
C VAL A 77 2.87 -8.06 3.60
N ALA A 78 2.52 -9.21 4.16
CA ALA A 78 3.23 -9.78 5.31
C ALA A 78 4.71 -10.02 5.02
N ASP A 79 5.04 -10.55 3.83
CA ASP A 79 6.41 -10.81 3.40
C ASP A 79 7.24 -9.52 3.34
N VAL A 80 6.72 -8.46 2.71
CA VAL A 80 7.45 -7.18 2.59
C VAL A 80 7.54 -6.42 3.92
N VAL A 81 6.53 -6.53 4.79
CA VAL A 81 6.59 -5.97 6.16
C VAL A 81 7.67 -6.67 6.98
N SER A 82 7.77 -8.00 6.89
CA SER A 82 8.83 -8.76 7.55
C SER A 82 10.21 -8.33 7.06
N LEU A 83 10.38 -8.19 5.74
CA LEU A 83 11.62 -7.69 5.16
C LEU A 83 11.98 -6.29 5.69
N ALA A 84 11.02 -5.35 5.69
CA ALA A 84 11.23 -3.99 6.17
C ALA A 84 11.69 -3.94 7.63
N LYS A 85 11.11 -4.76 8.51
CA LYS A 85 11.52 -4.87 9.93
C LYS A 85 12.96 -5.34 10.10
N THR A 86 13.39 -6.32 9.28
CA THR A 86 14.78 -6.80 9.33
C THR A 86 15.79 -5.79 8.74
N TRP A 87 15.33 -4.90 7.87
CA TRP A 87 16.16 -3.88 7.23
C TRP A 87 16.61 -2.78 8.19
N GLU A 88 15.78 -2.42 9.18
CA GLU A 88 16.15 -1.51 10.27
C GLU A 88 17.26 -2.06 11.15
N THR A 89 17.26 -3.37 11.39
CA THR A 89 18.20 -4.04 12.31
C THR A 89 19.55 -4.37 11.66
N GLY A 90 19.60 -4.39 10.32
CA GLY A 90 20.78 -4.78 9.55
C GLY A 90 21.69 -3.63 9.09
N ARG A 91 21.44 -2.39 9.55
CA ARG A 91 22.23 -1.19 9.21
C ARG A 91 22.88 -0.56 10.43
#